data_AF-A0A820T675-F1
#
_entry.id   AF-A0A820T675-F1
#
_cell.length_a   1.000
_cell.length_b   1.000
_cell.length_c   1.000
_cell.angle_alpha   90.00
_cell.angle_beta   90.00
_cell.angle_gamma   90.00
#
_symmetry.space_group_name_H-M   'P 1'
#
loop_
_entity.id
_entity.type
_entity.pdbx_description
1 polymer ?
#
loop_
_entity_poly.entity_id
_entity_poly.type
_entity_poly.pdbx_seq_one_letter_code
_entity_poly.pdbx_strand_id
1 'polypeptide(L)'
;MNFPPVNLHIGTGGNGYGVGNLPLGVQSPYGAFRLGPDTSNTFDIPIIFEHCGGYHYSDKYINAFLHTHMFGAGLQDYGEIGVFPIQVKDDDHLQHMIASRYNYRSTFTHERERAEPGFYQVYLDTHKINVELTATEQVGVHRYSFDKFNKRHRVILVDSSYTLHTKACNQSYVDIDSSKNEITGSILFEGPFSKLSGGVTTYFVITFTNWT
;
A
#
# COMPACT_ATOMS: atom_id res chain seq x y z
N MET A 1 -3.07 8.79 -31.77
CA MET A 1 -1.87 9.51 -31.28
C MET A 1 -1.00 8.49 -30.57
N ASN A 2 0.25 8.30 -31.00
CA ASN A 2 1.22 7.47 -30.27
C ASN A 2 1.92 8.37 -29.26
N PHE A 3 1.38 8.48 -28.04
CA PHE A 3 2.16 9.02 -26.94
C PHE A 3 3.37 8.10 -26.70
N PRO A 4 4.55 8.63 -26.34
CA PRO A 4 5.62 7.79 -25.83
C PRO A 4 5.09 6.97 -24.65
N PRO A 5 5.53 5.71 -24.49
CA PRO A 5 5.07 4.87 -23.40
C PRO A 5 5.37 5.57 -22.07
N VAL A 6 4.36 5.72 -21.22
CA VAL A 6 4.52 6.27 -19.86
C VAL A 6 5.27 5.23 -19.04
N ASN A 7 6.45 5.58 -18.53
CA ASN A 7 7.20 4.75 -17.60
C ASN A 7 6.97 5.25 -16.17
N LEU A 8 6.24 4.47 -15.37
CA LEU A 8 5.85 4.85 -14.02
C LEU A 8 7.02 4.78 -13.01
N HIS A 9 8.15 4.14 -13.35
CA HIS A 9 9.33 4.08 -12.48
C HIS A 9 10.22 5.34 -12.56
N ILE A 10 9.96 6.25 -13.51
CA ILE A 10 10.70 7.51 -13.58
C ILE A 10 10.32 8.37 -12.36
N GLY A 11 11.31 8.79 -11.58
CA GLY A 11 11.11 9.64 -10.39
C GLY A 11 10.76 8.89 -9.11
N THR A 12 10.69 7.56 -9.15
CA THR A 12 10.38 6.71 -7.99
C THR A 12 11.64 6.27 -7.23
N GLY A 13 12.80 6.87 -7.49
CA GLY A 13 14.07 6.55 -6.84
C GLY A 13 15.08 7.67 -7.00
N GLY A 14 16.25 7.52 -6.39
CA GLY A 14 17.32 8.52 -6.44
C GLY A 14 18.05 8.58 -5.11
N ASN A 15 18.71 9.70 -4.84
CA ASN A 15 19.27 10.01 -3.53
C ASN A 15 19.26 11.53 -3.31
N GLY A 16 18.94 11.97 -2.09
CA GLY A 16 18.93 13.38 -1.73
C GLY A 16 18.11 14.22 -2.72
N TYR A 17 18.67 15.30 -3.26
CA TYR A 17 17.96 16.18 -4.21
C TYR A 17 17.61 15.51 -5.56
N GLY A 18 18.13 14.33 -5.85
CA GLY A 18 17.82 13.57 -7.06
C GLY A 18 16.60 12.66 -6.94
N VAL A 19 15.99 12.56 -5.75
CA VAL A 19 14.79 11.73 -5.54
C VAL A 19 13.54 12.51 -5.95
N GLY A 20 12.78 11.94 -6.89
CA GLY A 20 11.56 12.58 -7.38
C GLY A 20 10.38 12.50 -6.41
N ASN A 21 10.41 11.56 -5.46
CA ASN A 21 9.31 11.26 -4.54
C ASN A 21 7.98 11.00 -5.27
N LEU A 22 8.05 10.37 -6.45
CA LEU A 22 6.84 9.94 -7.14
C LEU A 22 6.37 8.58 -6.59
N PRO A 23 5.09 8.44 -6.25
CA PRO A 23 4.54 7.14 -5.87
C PRO A 23 4.53 6.23 -7.09
N LEU A 24 4.74 4.93 -6.87
CA LEU A 24 4.42 3.91 -7.85
C LEU A 24 3.03 3.36 -7.53
N GLY A 25 2.13 3.33 -8.50
CA GLY A 25 0.75 2.90 -8.26
C GLY A 25 -0.22 3.27 -9.37
N VAL A 26 -1.47 2.91 -9.17
CA VAL A 26 -2.57 3.11 -10.12
C VAL A 26 -3.45 4.28 -9.71
N GLN A 27 -3.77 5.11 -10.69
CA GLN A 27 -4.68 6.25 -10.55
C GLN A 27 -5.39 6.45 -11.90
N SER A 28 -6.70 6.69 -11.88
CA SER A 28 -7.37 7.30 -13.03
C SER A 28 -6.91 8.77 -13.20
N PRO A 29 -6.94 9.37 -14.40
CA PRO A 29 -6.63 10.79 -14.56
C PRO A 29 -7.43 11.64 -13.56
N TYR A 30 -6.74 12.38 -12.69
CA TYR A 30 -7.35 13.21 -11.63
C TYR A 30 -8.17 12.44 -10.57
N GLY A 31 -8.05 11.12 -10.50
CA GLY A 31 -8.74 10.31 -9.49
C GLY A 31 -8.35 10.70 -8.06
N ALA A 32 -9.28 10.53 -7.13
CA ALA A 32 -9.10 10.90 -5.73
C ALA A 32 -8.11 10.00 -4.98
N PHE A 33 -7.96 8.75 -5.43
CA PHE A 33 -7.13 7.74 -4.77
C PHE A 33 -5.99 7.28 -5.66
N ARG A 34 -4.83 7.07 -5.04
CA ARG A 34 -3.59 6.59 -5.66
C ARG A 34 -3.21 5.30 -4.97
N LEU A 35 -3.71 4.19 -5.50
CA LEU A 35 -3.49 2.87 -4.91
C LEU A 35 -2.11 2.34 -5.34
N GLY A 36 -1.23 2.06 -4.39
CA GLY A 36 0.13 1.61 -4.71
C GLY A 36 0.88 1.01 -3.52
N PRO A 37 2.03 0.37 -3.76
CA PRO A 37 2.94 -0.13 -2.73
C PRO A 37 3.56 0.98 -1.86
N ASP A 38 3.66 0.69 -0.57
CA ASP A 38 4.65 1.29 0.34
C ASP A 38 5.88 0.37 0.45
N THR A 39 7.09 0.90 0.31
CA THR A 39 8.35 0.13 0.29
C THR A 39 9.34 0.55 1.38
N SER A 40 10.27 -0.35 1.68
CA SER A 40 11.42 -0.04 2.52
C SER A 40 12.64 -0.88 2.13
N ASN A 41 13.85 -0.37 2.39
CA ASN A 41 15.10 -1.11 2.17
C ASN A 41 15.59 -1.88 3.41
N THR A 42 15.36 -1.36 4.61
CA THR A 42 15.86 -1.93 5.88
C THR A 42 14.71 -2.23 6.83
N PHE A 43 14.99 -2.85 7.98
CA PHE A 43 14.01 -3.06 9.05
C PHE A 43 13.65 -1.77 9.81
N ASP A 44 14.36 -0.67 9.54
CA ASP A 44 14.13 0.62 10.18
C ASP A 44 13.16 1.48 9.37
N ILE A 45 12.78 2.62 9.95
CA ILE A 45 12.04 3.66 9.25
C ILE A 45 12.92 4.10 8.06
N PRO A 46 12.41 4.09 6.82
CA PRO A 46 13.18 4.52 5.66
C PRO A 46 13.64 5.98 5.82
N ILE A 47 14.60 6.38 5.00
CA ILE A 47 14.99 7.79 4.92
C ILE A 47 13.77 8.56 4.43
N ILE A 48 13.06 9.18 5.38
CA ILE A 48 11.71 9.75 5.20
C ILE A 48 11.65 10.66 3.97
N PHE A 49 12.67 11.50 3.81
CA PHE A 49 12.78 12.45 2.70
C PHE A 49 12.89 11.78 1.32
N GLU A 50 13.39 10.55 1.25
CA GLU A 50 13.49 9.77 0.00
C GLU A 50 12.25 8.91 -0.26
N HIS A 51 11.32 8.81 0.69
CA HIS A 51 10.14 7.94 0.63
C HIS A 51 8.84 8.73 0.84
N CYS A 52 8.80 10.01 0.44
CA CYS A 52 7.60 10.83 0.60
C CYS A 52 6.45 10.38 -0.31
N GLY A 53 6.76 9.73 -1.44
CA GLY A 53 5.79 9.07 -2.31
C GLY A 53 5.46 7.63 -1.89
N GLY A 54 6.06 7.11 -0.83
CA GLY A 54 5.85 5.75 -0.31
C GLY A 54 6.55 4.64 -1.07
N TYR A 55 7.03 4.88 -2.28
CA TYR A 55 7.84 3.91 -3.02
C TYR A 55 9.24 4.46 -3.28
N HIS A 56 10.24 3.60 -3.15
CA HIS A 56 11.60 3.86 -3.57
C HIS A 56 12.18 2.70 -4.38
N TYR A 57 12.65 2.96 -5.61
CA TYR A 57 13.04 1.94 -6.58
C TYR A 57 14.18 1.04 -6.09
N SER A 58 15.05 1.48 -5.19
CA SER A 58 16.11 0.61 -4.67
C SER A 58 15.67 -0.33 -3.56
N ASP A 59 14.41 -0.23 -3.11
CA ASP A 59 13.90 -0.98 -1.98
C ASP A 59 13.69 -2.45 -2.31
N LYS A 60 13.73 -3.26 -1.27
CA LYS A 60 13.64 -4.73 -1.38
C LYS A 60 12.41 -5.29 -0.71
N TYR A 61 11.67 -4.48 0.03
CA TYR A 61 10.50 -4.91 0.77
C TYR A 61 9.29 -4.05 0.42
N ILE A 62 8.14 -4.69 0.24
CA ILE A 62 6.83 -4.04 0.26
C ILE A 62 6.22 -4.24 1.64
N ASN A 63 5.84 -3.13 2.27
CA ASN A 63 5.28 -3.09 3.62
C ASN A 63 3.74 -3.17 3.61
N ALA A 64 3.09 -2.54 2.63
CA ALA A 64 1.63 -2.49 2.50
C ALA A 64 1.24 -1.99 1.10
N PHE A 65 -0.04 -2.09 0.73
CA PHE A 65 -0.63 -1.33 -0.38
C PHE A 65 -1.55 -0.25 0.21
N LEU A 66 -1.21 1.01 -0.04
CA LEU A 66 -1.90 2.18 0.51
C LEU A 66 -2.79 2.81 -0.56
N HIS A 67 -3.88 3.45 -0.14
CA HIS A 67 -4.91 3.97 -1.06
C HIS A 67 -4.73 5.45 -1.41
N THR A 68 -3.89 6.15 -0.67
CA THR A 68 -3.56 7.56 -0.89
C THR A 68 -2.05 7.72 -0.92
N HIS A 69 -1.56 8.60 -1.78
CA HIS A 69 -0.14 8.98 -1.81
C HIS A 69 -0.03 10.44 -2.23
N MET A 70 0.92 11.17 -1.64
CA MET A 70 1.36 12.45 -2.19
C MET A 70 2.21 12.23 -3.44
N PHE A 71 2.17 13.19 -4.35
CA PHE A 71 2.89 13.13 -5.61
C PHE A 71 4.00 14.19 -5.62
N GLY A 72 5.26 13.77 -5.59
CA GLY A 72 6.42 14.65 -5.74
C GLY A 72 6.66 15.62 -4.58
N ALA A 73 6.10 15.33 -3.41
CA ALA A 73 6.30 16.15 -2.22
C ALA A 73 7.65 15.85 -1.56
N GLY A 74 8.27 16.87 -0.95
CA GLY A 74 9.50 16.72 -0.15
C GLY A 74 9.23 16.47 1.33
N LEU A 75 7.98 16.20 1.70
CA LEU A 75 7.52 15.93 3.05
C LEU A 75 6.37 14.92 2.97
N GLN A 76 6.35 13.96 3.88
CA GLN A 76 5.29 12.94 3.95
C GLN A 76 3.99 13.52 4.51
N ASP A 77 2.89 13.20 3.85
CA ASP A 77 1.52 13.38 4.29
C ASP A 77 0.66 12.32 3.57
N TYR A 78 -0.55 12.03 4.05
CA TYR A 78 -1.37 10.91 3.57
C TYR A 78 -0.68 9.54 3.68
N GLY A 79 -1.01 8.59 2.81
CA GLY A 79 -0.52 7.21 2.91
C GLY A 79 -1.33 6.38 3.89
N GLU A 80 -2.66 6.53 3.83
CA GLU A 80 -3.58 5.88 4.74
C GLU A 80 -4.15 4.58 4.18
N ILE A 81 -4.73 3.79 5.09
CA ILE A 81 -5.49 2.56 4.80
C ILE A 81 -4.60 1.53 4.10
N GLY A 82 -3.83 0.81 4.91
CA GLY A 82 -2.95 -0.24 4.44
C GLY A 82 -3.68 -1.56 4.26
N VAL A 83 -3.56 -2.16 3.09
CA VAL A 83 -4.06 -3.51 2.82
C VAL A 83 -2.89 -4.39 2.40
N PHE A 84 -2.82 -5.61 2.93
CA PHE A 84 -1.73 -6.51 2.57
C PHE A 84 -2.13 -7.99 2.62
N PRO A 85 -1.90 -8.78 1.56
CA PRO A 85 -2.20 -10.20 1.56
C PRO A 85 -1.03 -11.02 2.13
N ILE A 86 -1.33 -12.03 2.96
CA ILE A 86 -0.32 -12.94 3.53
C ILE A 86 -0.77 -14.40 3.44
N GLN A 87 0.21 -15.32 3.46
CA GLN A 87 -0.04 -16.75 3.64
C GLN A 87 0.55 -17.25 4.96
N VAL A 88 -0.30 -17.70 5.87
CA VAL A 88 0.10 -18.21 7.19
C VAL A 88 -0.12 -19.71 7.31
N LYS A 89 0.67 -20.40 8.14
CA LYS A 89 0.62 -21.87 8.29
C LYS A 89 -0.35 -22.30 9.41
N ASP A 90 -0.49 -21.46 10.42
CA ASP A 90 -1.24 -21.67 11.65
C ASP A 90 -1.47 -20.30 12.33
N ASP A 91 -2.26 -20.29 13.40
CA ASP A 91 -2.61 -19.07 14.13
C ASP A 91 -1.39 -18.47 14.84
N ASP A 92 -0.44 -19.29 15.33
CA ASP A 92 0.79 -18.79 15.95
C ASP A 92 1.64 -18.00 14.94
N HIS A 93 1.75 -18.50 13.70
CA HIS A 93 2.41 -17.76 12.63
C HIS A 93 1.68 -16.46 12.31
N LEU A 94 0.34 -16.47 12.30
CA LEU A 94 -0.44 -15.25 12.12
C LEU A 94 -0.14 -14.23 13.22
N GLN A 95 -0.19 -14.63 14.49
CA GLN A 95 0.10 -13.76 15.62
C GLN A 95 1.53 -13.18 15.54
N HIS A 96 2.52 -14.00 15.16
CA HIS A 96 3.88 -13.51 14.94
C HIS A 96 3.96 -12.50 13.80
N MET A 97 3.30 -12.77 12.67
CA MET A 97 3.29 -11.89 11.49
C MET A 97 2.64 -10.53 11.79
N ILE A 98 1.52 -10.50 12.53
CA ILE A 98 0.79 -9.25 12.81
C ILE A 98 1.36 -8.45 13.99
N ALA A 99 2.28 -9.02 14.77
CA ALA A 99 2.90 -8.33 15.90
C ALA A 99 3.71 -7.09 15.49
N SER A 100 4.12 -7.00 14.22
CA SER A 100 4.83 -5.85 13.66
C SER A 100 4.66 -5.80 12.15
N ARG A 101 4.55 -4.60 11.59
CA ARG A 101 4.52 -4.37 10.13
C ARG A 101 5.73 -4.97 9.41
N TYR A 102 6.87 -5.03 10.10
CA TYR A 102 8.09 -5.61 9.55
C TYR A 102 8.08 -7.14 9.46
N ASN A 103 7.22 -7.81 10.23
CA ASN A 103 7.18 -9.27 10.26
C ASN A 103 6.42 -9.81 9.03
N TYR A 104 5.37 -9.12 8.59
CA TYR A 104 4.55 -9.56 7.47
C TYR A 104 4.97 -8.98 6.11
N ARG A 105 5.93 -8.03 6.03
CA ARG A 105 6.37 -7.48 4.75
C ARG A 105 6.89 -8.56 3.79
N SER A 106 6.83 -8.30 2.50
CA SER A 106 7.36 -9.22 1.50
C SER A 106 8.59 -8.68 0.82
N THR A 107 9.53 -9.57 0.51
CA THR A 107 10.50 -9.31 -0.55
C THR A 107 9.81 -9.26 -1.92
N PHE A 108 10.39 -8.51 -2.85
CA PHE A 108 9.99 -8.45 -4.26
C PHE A 108 11.21 -8.14 -5.15
N THR A 109 11.02 -8.25 -6.45
CA THR A 109 12.04 -7.96 -7.46
C THR A 109 11.41 -7.22 -8.65
N HIS A 110 12.14 -6.31 -9.29
CA HIS A 110 11.61 -5.57 -10.45
C HIS A 110 11.37 -6.48 -11.66
N GLU A 111 12.07 -7.61 -11.75
CA GLU A 111 11.83 -8.63 -12.78
C GLU A 111 10.42 -9.24 -12.67
N ARG A 112 9.78 -9.14 -11.49
CA ARG A 112 8.43 -9.64 -11.20
C ARG A 112 7.49 -8.53 -10.77
N GLU A 113 7.81 -7.29 -11.16
CA GLU A 113 7.03 -6.08 -10.96
C GLU A 113 6.71 -5.47 -12.34
N ARG A 114 5.49 -4.99 -12.50
CA ARG A 114 5.05 -4.36 -13.74
C ARG A 114 4.15 -3.18 -13.41
N ALA A 115 4.49 -2.01 -13.94
CA ALA A 115 3.70 -0.80 -13.79
C ALA A 115 3.41 -0.17 -15.15
N GLU A 116 2.13 0.08 -15.42
CA GLU A 116 1.64 0.78 -16.61
C GLU A 116 0.44 1.67 -16.25
N PRO A 117 0.04 2.64 -17.08
CA PRO A 117 -1.10 3.50 -16.77
C PRO A 117 -2.36 2.68 -16.45
N GLY A 118 -2.87 2.81 -15.23
CA GLY A 118 -4.08 2.14 -14.75
C GLY A 118 -3.88 0.69 -14.27
N PHE A 119 -2.66 0.13 -14.31
CA PHE A 119 -2.39 -1.23 -13.84
C PHE A 119 -1.01 -1.35 -13.16
N TYR A 120 -1.00 -2.01 -12.00
CA TYR A 120 0.22 -2.37 -11.29
C TYR A 120 0.16 -3.84 -10.90
N GLN A 121 1.26 -4.55 -11.03
CA GLN A 121 1.41 -5.93 -10.59
C GLN A 121 2.76 -6.11 -9.89
N VAL A 122 2.76 -6.89 -8.82
CA VAL A 122 3.99 -7.35 -8.18
C VAL A 122 3.81 -8.75 -7.60
N TYR A 123 4.87 -9.54 -7.63
CA TYR A 123 4.90 -10.82 -6.93
C TYR A 123 5.59 -10.67 -5.56
N LEU A 124 4.85 -11.01 -4.51
CA LEU A 124 5.32 -11.02 -3.13
C LEU A 124 6.08 -12.33 -2.86
N ASP A 125 7.41 -12.31 -2.95
CA ASP A 125 8.25 -13.51 -2.87
C ASP A 125 8.20 -14.22 -1.51
N THR A 126 8.03 -13.49 -0.41
CA THR A 126 7.90 -14.06 0.95
C THR A 126 6.60 -14.86 1.07
N HIS A 127 5.51 -14.32 0.53
CA HIS A 127 4.17 -14.91 0.68
C HIS A 127 3.74 -15.79 -0.47
N LYS A 128 4.46 -15.75 -1.60
CA LYS A 128 4.11 -16.46 -2.84
C LYS A 128 2.72 -16.04 -3.36
N ILE A 129 2.52 -14.73 -3.47
CA ILE A 129 1.25 -14.12 -3.88
C ILE A 129 1.53 -13.16 -5.03
N ASN A 130 0.82 -13.32 -6.14
CA ASN A 130 0.74 -12.30 -7.16
C ASN A 130 -0.33 -11.26 -6.78
N VAL A 131 0.06 -9.99 -6.73
CA VAL A 131 -0.81 -8.85 -6.45
C VAL A 131 -1.00 -8.07 -7.73
N GLU A 132 -2.25 -7.72 -8.03
CA GLU A 132 -2.61 -6.88 -9.16
C GLU A 132 -3.57 -5.78 -8.69
N LEU A 133 -3.30 -4.54 -9.09
CA LEU A 133 -4.02 -3.35 -8.68
C LEU A 133 -4.51 -2.59 -9.92
N THR A 134 -5.72 -2.04 -9.83
CA THR A 134 -6.25 -1.03 -10.76
C THR A 134 -7.12 -0.03 -10.00
N ALA A 135 -7.43 1.11 -10.60
CA ALA A 135 -8.23 2.14 -9.95
C ALA A 135 -9.14 2.89 -10.93
N THR A 136 -10.36 3.17 -10.48
CA THR A 136 -11.26 4.16 -11.07
C THR A 136 -11.03 5.54 -10.43
N GLU A 137 -11.93 6.50 -10.64
CA GLU A 137 -11.83 7.83 -10.02
C GLU A 137 -11.89 7.78 -8.48
N GLN A 138 -12.66 6.84 -7.90
CA GLN A 138 -12.92 6.78 -6.46
C GLN A 138 -12.75 5.39 -5.83
N VAL A 139 -12.43 4.36 -6.63
CA VAL A 139 -12.34 2.97 -6.16
C VAL A 139 -11.02 2.36 -6.59
N GLY A 140 -10.28 1.80 -5.62
CA GLY A 140 -9.16 0.89 -5.87
C GLY A 140 -9.64 -0.56 -5.90
N VAL A 141 -9.11 -1.36 -6.83
CA VAL A 141 -9.44 -2.78 -6.99
C VAL A 141 -8.17 -3.59 -6.84
N HIS A 142 -8.24 -4.60 -5.98
CA HIS A 142 -7.14 -5.54 -5.72
C HIS A 142 -7.52 -6.93 -6.21
N ARG A 143 -6.58 -7.63 -6.84
CA ARG A 143 -6.68 -9.05 -7.15
C ARG A 143 -5.45 -9.77 -6.61
N TYR A 144 -5.71 -10.83 -5.85
CA TYR A 144 -4.67 -11.64 -5.21
C TYR A 144 -4.72 -13.07 -5.74
N SER A 145 -3.64 -13.52 -6.36
CA SER A 145 -3.47 -14.91 -6.78
C SER A 145 -2.46 -15.60 -5.86
N PHE A 146 -2.94 -16.50 -5.02
CA PHE A 146 -2.15 -17.23 -4.05
C PHE A 146 -1.61 -18.52 -4.67
N ASP A 147 -0.29 -18.72 -4.63
CA ASP A 147 0.29 -19.99 -5.06
C ASP A 147 -0.17 -21.12 -4.15
N LYS A 148 -0.40 -22.31 -4.73
CA LYS A 148 -0.86 -23.49 -3.99
C LYS A 148 0.21 -23.96 -3.00
N PHE A 149 0.09 -23.53 -1.75
CA PHE A 149 0.74 -24.18 -0.62
C PHE A 149 -0.29 -25.06 0.10
N ASN A 150 0.02 -26.35 0.25
CA ASN A 150 -0.82 -27.26 1.02
C ASN A 150 -1.03 -26.70 2.44
N LYS A 151 -2.29 -26.45 2.81
CA LYS A 151 -2.76 -26.11 4.17
C LYS A 151 -2.36 -24.74 4.73
N ARG A 152 -2.04 -23.74 3.90
CA ARG A 152 -1.86 -22.36 4.39
C ARG A 152 -3.18 -21.58 4.39
N HIS A 153 -3.44 -20.83 5.45
CA HIS A 153 -4.55 -19.88 5.50
C HIS A 153 -4.19 -18.63 4.69
N ARG A 154 -5.19 -18.12 3.96
CA ARG A 154 -5.10 -16.88 3.19
C ARG A 154 -5.67 -15.77 4.06
N VAL A 155 -4.88 -14.74 4.31
CA VAL A 155 -5.32 -13.64 5.17
C VAL A 155 -5.09 -12.34 4.43
N ILE A 156 -6.07 -11.45 4.45
CA ILE A 156 -5.93 -10.07 4.02
C ILE A 156 -5.89 -9.22 5.28
N LEU A 157 -4.74 -8.59 5.52
CA LEU A 157 -4.57 -7.63 6.59
C LEU A 157 -5.15 -6.29 6.13
N VAL A 158 -5.93 -5.65 7.00
CA VAL A 158 -6.41 -4.28 6.84
C VAL A 158 -5.94 -3.49 8.06
N ASP A 159 -4.98 -2.60 7.85
CA ASP A 159 -4.47 -1.67 8.87
C ASP A 159 -5.12 -0.30 8.64
N SER A 160 -6.23 -0.07 9.33
CA SER A 160 -6.97 1.20 9.31
C SER A 160 -6.23 2.35 10.00
N SER A 161 -5.11 2.07 10.66
CA SER A 161 -4.23 3.04 11.32
C SER A 161 -2.91 3.23 10.56
N TYR A 162 -2.76 2.62 9.38
CA TYR A 162 -1.59 2.80 8.56
C TYR A 162 -1.46 4.26 8.16
N THR A 163 -0.24 4.77 8.33
CA THR A 163 0.17 6.09 7.87
C THR A 163 1.59 5.95 7.36
N LEU A 164 1.88 6.60 6.23
CA LEU A 164 3.16 6.45 5.56
C LEU A 164 4.26 7.10 6.38
N HIS A 165 5.08 6.24 7.01
CA HIS A 165 6.25 6.51 7.88
C HIS A 165 6.10 7.66 8.90
N THR A 166 4.87 8.05 9.21
CA THR A 166 4.49 9.01 10.22
C THR A 166 3.75 8.29 11.36
N LYS A 167 3.54 8.97 12.49
CA LYS A 167 2.62 8.52 13.55
C LYS A 167 1.40 9.45 13.57
N ALA A 168 0.84 9.70 12.37
CA ALA A 168 -0.14 10.75 12.13
C ALA A 168 -1.59 10.26 12.18
N CYS A 169 -1.84 8.99 12.51
CA CYS A 169 -3.19 8.50 12.81
C CYS A 169 -3.59 8.97 14.21
N ASN A 170 -4.51 9.93 14.28
CA ASN A 170 -5.03 10.42 15.57
C ASN A 170 -6.23 9.59 16.05
N GLN A 171 -7.09 9.18 15.12
CA GLN A 171 -8.23 8.31 15.42
C GLN A 171 -8.46 7.34 14.25
N SER A 172 -8.87 6.11 14.57
CA SER A 172 -9.27 5.11 13.58
C SER A 172 -10.50 4.35 14.08
N TYR A 173 -11.36 3.96 13.15
CA TYR A 173 -12.54 3.14 13.40
C TYR A 173 -12.64 2.04 12.35
N VAL A 174 -13.07 0.85 12.78
CA VAL A 174 -13.32 -0.31 11.92
C VAL A 174 -14.58 -1.01 12.39
N ASP A 175 -15.43 -1.39 11.44
CA ASP A 175 -16.56 -2.28 11.63
C ASP A 175 -16.50 -3.41 10.60
N ILE A 176 -16.80 -4.63 11.03
CA ILE A 176 -16.73 -5.83 10.20
C ILE A 176 -18.12 -6.43 10.09
N ASP A 177 -18.70 -6.36 8.89
CA ASP A 177 -19.97 -7.01 8.57
C ASP A 177 -19.70 -8.28 7.74
N SER A 178 -19.56 -9.40 8.45
CA SER A 178 -19.34 -10.71 7.82
C SER A 178 -20.53 -11.20 6.99
N SER A 179 -21.73 -10.62 7.16
CA SER A 179 -22.90 -10.99 6.34
C SER A 179 -22.85 -10.37 4.94
N LYS A 180 -22.09 -9.28 4.78
CA LYS A 180 -21.89 -8.56 3.51
C LYS A 180 -20.49 -8.76 2.92
N ASN A 181 -19.61 -9.49 3.60
CA ASN A 181 -18.19 -9.57 3.29
C ASN A 181 -17.55 -8.18 3.20
N GLU A 182 -17.88 -7.31 4.17
CA GLU A 182 -17.56 -5.89 4.13
C GLU A 182 -16.81 -5.46 5.39
N ILE A 183 -15.79 -4.62 5.20
CA ILE A 183 -15.13 -3.87 6.27
C ILE A 183 -15.37 -2.39 5.99
N THR A 184 -15.99 -1.69 6.92
CA THR A 184 -16.11 -0.23 6.87
C THR A 184 -15.21 0.41 7.90
N GLY A 185 -14.82 1.66 7.68
CA GLY A 185 -14.01 2.34 8.66
C GLY A 185 -13.71 3.78 8.32
N SER A 186 -12.93 4.39 9.20
CA SER A 186 -12.39 5.72 8.99
C SER A 186 -11.04 5.91 9.67
N ILE A 187 -10.30 6.90 9.20
CA ILE A 187 -9.06 7.39 9.80
C ILE A 187 -9.09 8.91 9.83
N LEU A 188 -8.79 9.51 10.98
CA LEU A 188 -8.43 10.92 11.11
C LEU A 188 -6.91 11.03 11.05
N PHE A 189 -6.42 11.59 9.95
CA PHE A 189 -5.01 11.77 9.67
C PHE A 189 -4.58 13.22 9.90
N GLU A 190 -3.56 13.41 10.73
CA GLU A 190 -2.99 14.72 11.09
C GLU A 190 -1.47 14.75 10.86
N GLY A 191 -1.10 14.74 9.58
CA GLY A 191 0.28 14.87 9.12
C GLY A 191 0.75 16.32 9.08
N PRO A 192 2.01 16.54 8.67
CA PRO A 192 2.64 17.86 8.68
C PRO A 192 1.87 18.96 7.92
N PHE A 193 1.23 18.65 6.79
CA PHE A 193 0.38 19.57 6.04
C PHE A 193 -1.07 19.48 6.51
N SER A 194 -1.64 18.27 6.62
CA SER A 194 -3.07 18.11 6.91
C SER A 194 -3.47 18.70 8.28
N LYS A 195 -2.57 18.68 9.26
CA LYS A 195 -2.83 19.29 10.58
C LYS A 195 -3.05 20.81 10.50
N LEU A 196 -2.52 21.49 9.48
CA LEU A 196 -2.70 22.94 9.30
C LEU A 196 -4.16 23.30 9.00
N SER A 197 -4.95 22.34 8.53
CA SER A 197 -6.39 22.45 8.29
C SER A 197 -7.24 21.65 9.29
N GLY A 198 -6.67 21.20 10.41
CA GLY A 198 -7.39 20.40 11.42
C GLY A 198 -7.49 18.89 11.09
N GLY A 199 -6.62 18.40 10.21
CA GLY A 199 -6.59 17.00 9.80
C GLY A 199 -7.48 16.70 8.59
N VAL A 200 -7.39 15.46 8.12
CA VAL A 200 -8.23 14.90 7.06
C VAL A 200 -8.85 13.62 7.58
N THR A 201 -10.18 13.52 7.51
CA THR A 201 -10.88 12.28 7.79
C THR A 201 -11.16 11.54 6.48
N THR A 202 -10.60 10.35 6.35
CA THR A 202 -10.85 9.45 5.21
C THR A 202 -11.76 8.32 5.67
N TYR A 203 -12.88 8.13 4.98
CA TYR A 203 -13.80 7.02 5.19
C TYR A 203 -13.58 5.96 4.11
N PHE A 204 -13.74 4.68 4.45
CA PHE A 204 -13.56 3.59 3.50
C PHE A 204 -14.57 2.46 3.68
N VAL A 205 -14.78 1.74 2.59
CA VAL A 205 -15.50 0.46 2.54
C VAL A 205 -14.67 -0.50 1.69
N ILE A 206 -14.41 -1.70 2.20
CA ILE A 206 -13.70 -2.77 1.50
C ILE A 206 -14.63 -3.97 1.42
N THR A 207 -14.98 -4.37 0.20
CA THR A 207 -15.81 -5.54 -0.07
C THR A 207 -14.97 -6.68 -0.64
N PHE A 208 -15.20 -7.90 -0.19
CA PHE A 208 -14.43 -9.08 -0.62
C PHE A 208 -15.31 -10.03 -1.45
N THR A 209 -14.74 -10.57 -2.52
CA THR A 209 -15.42 -11.55 -3.37
C THR A 209 -15.50 -12.93 -2.74
N ASN A 210 -14.57 -13.29 -1.85
CA ASN A 210 -14.56 -14.54 -1.10
C ASN A 210 -14.19 -14.24 0.37
N TRP A 211 -15.04 -14.64 1.31
CA TRP A 211 -14.91 -14.42 2.75
C TRP A 211 -15.13 -15.78 3.46
N THR A 212 -14.11 -16.63 3.43
CA THR A 212 -14.12 -17.96 4.06
C THR A 212 -12.73 -18.33 4.52
#